data_AF-K2C3Z9-F1
#
_entry.id   AF-K2C3Z9-F1
#
_cell.length_a   1.000
_cell.length_b   1.000
_cell.length_c   1.000
_cell.angle_alpha   90.00
_cell.angle_beta   90.00
_cell.angle_gamma   90.00
#
_symmetry.space_group_name_H-M   'P 1'
#
loop_
_entity.id
_entity.type
_entity.pdbx_description
1 polymer ?
#
loop_
_entity_poly.entity_id
_entity_poly.type
_entity_poly.pdbx_seq_one_letter_code
_entity_poly.pdbx_strand_id
1 'polypeptide(L)'
;MNTLRKMFLNRSDKILLVLFLLTMILLVFLKFAGLRETNFNYLHTVFMTVIPAIGGGVGLYRMRQWGGHKSIIGKSMFFSSIGLLWWALGSLTWVFYNFILHVDAPYPSIADIGYGQVYLWWGIGIVMLTNATSIRYEAKKSREKIYFLCIPVVMAIVTYNFIFLQAHGGTLLYDNPLKVLTDIVYPLGDIVIITLVVLKSGSVFNFLGERLRLPIIIFLLGLVLNYIADFYFSYTTTVGLYYVGSMADVFFTAAIFMLSLGLSNLHPKLLED
;
A
#
# COMPACT_ATOMS: atom_id res chain seq x y z
N MET A 1 4.21 18.87 -23.17
CA MET A 1 4.58 17.44 -22.98
C MET A 1 3.62 16.81 -22.01
N ASN A 2 3.07 15.62 -22.29
CA ASN A 2 2.04 14.97 -21.46
C ASN A 2 2.56 14.66 -20.03
N THR A 3 1.73 14.84 -19.00
CA THR A 3 2.09 14.76 -17.57
C THR A 3 2.71 13.42 -17.19
N LEU A 4 2.20 12.30 -17.71
CA LEU A 4 2.78 10.97 -17.52
C LEU A 4 4.25 10.89 -17.97
N ARG A 5 4.64 11.62 -19.02
CA ARG A 5 6.04 11.67 -19.51
C ARG A 5 6.92 12.58 -18.63
N LYS A 6 6.36 13.51 -17.85
CA LYS A 6 7.11 14.22 -16.79
C LYS A 6 7.41 13.34 -15.58
N MET A 7 6.59 12.32 -15.29
CA MET A 7 6.78 11.49 -14.09
C MET A 7 8.06 10.65 -14.09
N PHE A 8 8.49 10.15 -15.24
CA PHE A 8 9.69 9.31 -15.35
C PHE A 8 10.94 10.10 -15.75
N LEU A 9 11.04 11.37 -15.36
CA LEU A 9 12.22 12.21 -15.63
C LEU A 9 13.35 11.96 -14.62
N ASN A 10 13.03 11.84 -13.32
CA ASN A 10 14.06 11.71 -12.27
C ASN A 10 14.67 10.31 -12.25
N ARG A 11 15.88 10.19 -11.66
CA ARG A 11 16.57 8.90 -11.52
C ARG A 11 15.81 7.92 -10.62
N SER A 12 15.18 8.40 -9.54
CA SER A 12 14.38 7.57 -8.63
C SER A 12 13.20 6.89 -9.34
N ASP A 13 12.43 7.64 -10.12
CA ASP A 13 11.24 7.13 -10.82
C ASP A 13 11.60 6.05 -11.85
N LYS A 14 12.74 6.22 -12.52
CA LYS A 14 13.30 5.21 -13.45
C LYS A 14 13.76 3.94 -12.73
N ILE A 15 14.42 4.07 -11.57
CA ILE A 15 14.84 2.92 -10.76
C ILE A 15 13.62 2.16 -10.23
N LEU A 16 12.62 2.86 -9.70
CA LEU A 16 11.36 2.26 -9.25
C LEU A 16 10.63 1.55 -10.40
N LEU A 17 10.59 2.14 -11.60
CA LEU A 17 9.99 1.52 -12.78
C LEU A 17 10.75 0.27 -13.24
N VAL A 18 12.09 0.30 -13.27
CA VAL A 18 12.90 -0.86 -13.65
C VAL A 18 12.73 -2.00 -12.64
N LEU A 19 12.76 -1.71 -11.34
CA LEU A 19 12.49 -2.72 -10.30
C LEU A 19 11.09 -3.31 -10.42
N PHE A 20 10.06 -2.48 -10.60
CA PHE A 20 8.69 -2.94 -10.82
C PHE A 20 8.59 -3.85 -12.06
N LEU A 21 9.17 -3.46 -13.19
CA LEU A 21 9.15 -4.25 -14.42
C LEU A 21 9.90 -5.59 -14.25
N LEU A 22 11.07 -5.61 -13.59
CA LEU A 22 11.79 -6.84 -13.28
C LEU A 22 10.97 -7.78 -12.38
N THR A 23 10.35 -7.21 -11.34
CA THR A 23 9.49 -7.94 -10.39
C THR A 23 8.27 -8.54 -11.10
N MET A 24 7.62 -7.78 -11.99
CA MET A 24 6.48 -8.23 -12.79
C MET A 24 6.86 -9.26 -13.85
N ILE A 25 8.01 -9.11 -14.53
CA ILE A 25 8.52 -10.11 -15.49
C ILE A 25 8.81 -11.43 -14.78
N LEU A 26 9.39 -11.38 -13.57
CA LEU A 26 9.64 -12.57 -12.76
C LEU A 26 8.34 -13.26 -12.32
N LEU A 27 7.33 -12.51 -11.84
CA LEU A 27 6.01 -13.06 -11.52
C LEU A 27 5.32 -13.72 -12.73
N VAL A 28 5.40 -13.09 -13.91
CA VAL A 28 4.88 -13.66 -15.16
C VAL A 28 5.63 -14.95 -15.53
N PHE A 29 6.96 -14.97 -15.44
CA PHE A 29 7.78 -16.16 -15.67
C PHE A 29 7.41 -17.31 -14.71
N LEU A 30 7.37 -17.05 -13.40
CA LEU A 30 7.00 -18.05 -12.37
C LEU A 30 5.63 -18.68 -12.68
N LYS A 31 4.65 -17.85 -13.03
CA LYS A 31 3.29 -18.30 -13.35
C LYS A 31 3.22 -19.16 -14.63
N PHE A 32 3.96 -18.80 -15.68
CA PHE A 32 3.99 -19.60 -16.92
C PHE A 32 4.85 -20.86 -16.81
N ALA A 33 5.91 -20.85 -16.00
CA ALA A 33 6.76 -22.00 -15.72
C ALA A 33 6.17 -22.95 -14.64
N GLY A 34 5.09 -22.55 -13.98
CA GLY A 34 4.42 -23.33 -12.93
C GLY A 34 5.21 -23.44 -11.61
N LEU A 35 6.22 -22.60 -11.41
CA LEU A 35 7.15 -22.69 -10.30
C LEU A 35 6.54 -22.20 -8.98
N ARG A 36 6.69 -22.99 -7.92
CA ARG A 36 6.31 -22.67 -6.53
C ARG A 36 7.43 -23.09 -5.60
N GLU A 37 7.61 -22.35 -4.51
CA GLU A 37 8.59 -22.64 -3.45
C GLU A 37 10.01 -22.91 -3.96
N THR A 38 10.42 -22.15 -4.98
CA THR A 38 11.79 -22.15 -5.51
C THR A 38 12.52 -20.86 -5.17
N ASN A 39 13.85 -20.88 -5.26
CA ASN A 39 14.68 -19.68 -5.13
C ASN A 39 14.29 -18.54 -6.10
N PHE A 40 13.61 -18.82 -7.21
CA PHE A 40 13.07 -17.78 -8.09
C PHE A 40 11.81 -17.12 -7.53
N ASN A 41 10.95 -17.87 -6.83
CA ASN A 41 9.82 -17.33 -6.08
C ASN A 41 10.33 -16.42 -4.97
N TYR A 42 11.34 -16.85 -4.23
CA TYR A 42 11.93 -16.07 -3.14
C TYR A 42 12.78 -14.88 -3.64
N LEU A 43 13.34 -14.94 -4.86
CA LEU A 43 14.03 -13.79 -5.46
C LEU A 43 13.08 -12.63 -5.80
N HIS A 44 11.81 -12.92 -6.12
CA HIS A 44 10.80 -11.89 -6.35
C HIS A 44 10.58 -11.03 -5.09
N THR A 45 10.50 -11.64 -3.90
CA THR A 45 10.23 -10.90 -2.65
C THR A 45 11.37 -9.97 -2.26
N VAL A 46 12.61 -10.27 -2.67
CA VAL A 46 13.76 -9.37 -2.55
C VAL A 46 13.55 -8.09 -3.38
N PHE A 47 13.18 -8.19 -4.66
CA PHE A 47 12.91 -7.00 -5.47
C PHE A 47 11.67 -6.23 -4.97
N MET A 48 10.64 -6.96 -4.52
CA MET A 48 9.45 -6.41 -3.89
C MET A 48 9.78 -5.62 -2.61
N THR A 49 10.77 -6.05 -1.83
CA THR A 49 11.27 -5.35 -0.62
C THR A 49 11.99 -4.03 -0.97
N VAL A 50 12.77 -3.99 -2.06
CA VAL A 50 13.60 -2.83 -2.40
C VAL A 50 12.78 -1.64 -2.92
N ILE A 51 11.67 -1.87 -3.62
CA ILE A 51 10.78 -0.82 -4.15
C ILE A 51 10.31 0.17 -3.05
N PRO A 52 9.64 -0.27 -1.97
CA PRO A 52 9.18 0.61 -0.89
C PRO A 52 10.33 1.15 -0.02
N ALA A 53 11.46 0.44 0.11
CA ALA A 53 12.65 0.98 0.76
C ALA A 53 13.17 2.24 0.03
N ILE A 54 13.26 2.19 -1.30
CA ILE A 54 13.62 3.34 -2.14
C ILE A 54 12.51 4.41 -2.11
N GLY A 55 11.23 4.01 -2.21
CA GLY A 55 10.09 4.92 -2.14
C GLY A 55 10.05 5.75 -0.85
N GLY A 56 10.22 5.10 0.29
CA GLY A 56 10.31 5.74 1.60
C GLY A 56 11.54 6.65 1.71
N GLY A 57 12.74 6.18 1.32
CA GLY A 57 13.95 7.00 1.33
C GLY A 57 13.85 8.26 0.46
N VAL A 58 13.29 8.13 -0.75
CA VAL A 58 13.06 9.25 -1.69
C VAL A 58 11.98 10.20 -1.18
N GLY A 59 10.93 9.70 -0.52
CA GLY A 59 9.90 10.52 0.13
C GLY A 59 10.44 11.31 1.32
N LEU A 60 11.28 10.71 2.18
CA LEU A 60 12.01 11.38 3.27
C LEU A 60 13.03 12.42 2.77
N TYR A 61 13.47 12.30 1.51
CA TYR A 61 14.25 13.35 0.84
C TYR A 61 13.35 14.47 0.28
N ARG A 62 12.32 14.14 -0.50
CA ARG A 62 11.43 15.14 -1.14
C ARG A 62 10.56 15.91 -0.14
N MET A 63 10.22 15.37 1.04
CA MET A 63 9.56 16.12 2.11
C MET A 63 10.33 17.39 2.54
N ARG A 64 11.68 17.37 2.43
CA ARG A 64 12.52 18.52 2.79
C ARG A 64 12.30 19.69 1.84
N GLN A 65 12.05 19.39 0.57
CA GLN A 65 11.76 20.39 -0.48
C GLN A 65 10.42 21.10 -0.23
N TRP A 66 9.48 20.45 0.47
CA TRP A 66 8.23 21.07 0.93
C TRP A 66 8.35 21.87 2.24
N GLY A 67 9.55 21.99 2.84
CA GLY A 67 9.76 22.62 4.16
C GLY A 67 9.75 21.64 5.34
N GLY A 68 9.77 20.32 5.08
CA GLY A 68 9.88 19.28 6.10
C GLY A 68 8.75 19.33 7.14
N HIS A 69 9.07 19.04 8.40
CA HIS A 69 8.09 19.01 9.50
C HIS A 69 7.42 20.37 9.81
N LYS A 70 7.88 21.49 9.24
CA LYS A 70 7.20 22.79 9.34
C LYS A 70 5.99 22.89 8.40
N SER A 71 5.97 22.09 7.33
CA SER A 71 4.91 22.05 6.32
C SER A 71 3.98 20.87 6.52
N ILE A 72 2.69 21.05 6.27
CA ILE A 72 1.71 19.96 6.40
C ILE A 72 1.90 18.91 5.28
N ILE A 73 2.27 19.33 4.06
CA ILE A 73 2.65 18.41 2.98
C ILE A 73 3.96 17.67 3.35
N GLY A 74 4.93 18.36 3.94
CA GLY A 74 6.16 17.73 4.43
C GLY A 74 5.92 16.71 5.55
N LYS A 75 4.99 16.98 6.49
CA LYS A 75 4.53 16.01 7.49
C LYS A 75 3.81 14.82 6.87
N SER A 76 2.94 15.05 5.89
CA SER A 76 2.25 13.98 5.16
C SER A 76 3.25 13.03 4.50
N MET A 77 4.18 13.58 3.72
CA MET A 77 5.24 12.80 3.07
C MET A 77 6.12 12.07 4.08
N PHE A 78 6.44 12.68 5.22
CA PHE A 78 7.18 12.00 6.30
C PHE A 78 6.47 10.71 6.74
N PHE A 79 5.24 10.82 7.23
CA PHE A 79 4.52 9.66 7.77
C PHE A 79 4.20 8.61 6.68
N SER A 80 3.82 9.04 5.47
CA SER A 80 3.63 8.11 4.35
C SER A 80 4.92 7.36 3.96
N SER A 81 6.08 8.03 4.06
CA SER A 81 7.39 7.41 3.81
C SER A 81 7.80 6.46 4.92
N ILE A 82 7.55 6.81 6.19
CA ILE A 82 7.80 5.91 7.33
C ILE A 82 6.96 4.64 7.20
N GLY A 83 5.70 4.73 6.75
CA GLY A 83 4.88 3.55 6.44
C GLY A 83 5.46 2.67 5.33
N LEU A 84 6.04 3.24 4.26
CA LEU A 84 6.74 2.44 3.25
C LEU A 84 7.99 1.75 3.81
N LEU A 85 8.73 2.40 4.71
CA LEU A 85 9.88 1.76 5.37
C LEU A 85 9.46 0.63 6.31
N TRP A 86 8.33 0.77 7.02
CA TRP A 86 7.75 -0.32 7.82
C TRP A 86 7.27 -1.49 6.97
N TRP A 87 6.63 -1.23 5.82
CA TRP A 87 6.29 -2.27 4.85
C TRP A 87 7.55 -3.00 4.37
N ALA A 88 8.62 -2.26 4.05
CA ALA A 88 9.90 -2.83 3.65
C ALA A 88 10.57 -3.66 4.76
N LEU A 89 10.41 -3.30 6.04
CA LEU A 89 10.89 -4.10 7.18
C LEU A 89 10.07 -5.39 7.36
N GLY A 90 8.76 -5.37 7.13
CA GLY A 90 7.94 -6.58 7.06
C GLY A 90 8.42 -7.50 5.94
N SER A 91 8.56 -6.95 4.73
CA SER A 91 9.00 -7.71 3.55
C SER A 91 10.42 -8.26 3.68
N LEU A 92 11.35 -7.51 4.29
CA LEU A 92 12.70 -7.99 4.63
C LEU A 92 12.67 -9.15 5.63
N THR A 93 11.74 -9.13 6.59
CA THR A 93 11.52 -10.24 7.53
C THR A 93 10.98 -11.48 6.79
N TRP A 94 10.11 -11.30 5.80
CA TRP A 94 9.61 -12.39 4.96
C TRP A 94 10.70 -12.99 4.06
N VAL A 95 11.55 -12.14 3.46
CA VAL A 95 12.77 -12.54 2.74
C VAL A 95 13.70 -13.35 3.66
N PHE A 96 13.83 -12.99 4.94
CA PHE A 96 14.66 -13.74 5.87
C PHE A 96 14.14 -15.18 6.11
N TYR A 97 12.83 -15.37 6.32
CA TYR A 97 12.26 -16.72 6.41
C TYR A 97 12.46 -17.52 5.11
N ASN A 98 11.99 -16.98 3.98
CA ASN A 98 11.87 -17.78 2.76
C ASN A 98 13.22 -17.92 2.01
N PHE A 99 14.01 -16.84 1.91
CA PHE A 99 15.26 -16.81 1.13
C PHE A 99 16.51 -17.18 1.94
N ILE A 100 16.52 -16.95 3.27
CA ILE A 100 17.71 -17.21 4.12
C ILE A 100 17.56 -18.46 4.99
N LEU A 101 16.38 -18.69 5.58
CA LEU A 101 16.11 -19.88 6.39
C LEU A 101 15.50 -21.05 5.59
N HIS A 102 14.99 -20.78 4.37
CA HIS A 102 14.31 -21.76 3.52
C HIS A 102 13.12 -22.46 4.21
N VAL A 103 12.33 -21.68 4.94
CA VAL A 103 11.08 -22.12 5.58
C VAL A 103 9.95 -21.17 5.23
N ASP A 104 8.72 -21.69 5.20
CA ASP A 104 7.53 -20.85 5.13
C ASP A 104 7.48 -19.92 6.36
N ALA A 105 7.24 -18.63 6.14
CA ALA A 105 6.95 -17.73 7.26
C ALA A 105 5.63 -18.14 7.94
N PRO A 106 5.60 -18.26 9.29
CA PRO A 106 4.37 -18.55 10.01
C PRO A 106 3.35 -17.41 9.83
N TYR A 107 2.06 -17.67 10.01
CA TYR A 107 1.05 -16.61 9.96
C TYR A 107 0.18 -16.58 11.23
N PRO A 108 0.23 -15.50 12.04
CA PRO A 108 1.09 -14.32 11.90
C PRO A 108 2.58 -14.59 12.25
N SER A 109 3.44 -13.68 11.81
CA SER A 109 4.89 -13.67 11.98
C SER A 109 5.41 -12.37 12.64
N ILE A 110 6.74 -12.24 12.71
CA ILE A 110 7.42 -10.97 13.02
C ILE A 110 7.23 -9.94 11.87
N ALA A 111 7.01 -10.38 10.62
CA ALA A 111 6.78 -9.48 9.49
C ALA A 111 5.48 -8.67 9.64
N ASP A 112 4.45 -9.27 10.26
CA ASP A 112 3.17 -8.65 10.57
C ASP A 112 3.29 -7.46 11.54
N ILE A 113 4.37 -7.38 12.33
CA ILE A 113 4.68 -6.18 13.11
C ILE A 113 5.03 -5.02 12.16
N GLY A 114 5.80 -5.29 11.10
CA GLY A 114 6.14 -4.30 10.08
C GLY A 114 4.94 -3.90 9.22
N TYR A 115 4.16 -4.86 8.76
CA TYR A 115 2.95 -4.60 7.98
C TYR A 115 1.86 -3.92 8.82
N GLY A 116 1.58 -4.38 10.04
CA GLY A 116 0.58 -3.76 10.93
C GLY A 116 0.87 -2.28 11.27
N GLN A 117 2.14 -1.87 11.27
CA GLN A 117 2.51 -0.45 11.45
C GLN A 117 2.09 0.44 10.27
N VAL A 118 1.94 -0.07 9.04
CA VAL A 118 1.66 0.78 7.86
C VAL A 118 0.32 1.50 8.00
N TYR A 119 -0.68 0.86 8.60
CA TYR A 119 -2.00 1.45 8.82
C TYR A 119 -1.95 2.71 9.67
N LEU A 120 -1.12 2.72 10.72
CA LEU A 120 -0.88 3.89 11.56
C LEU A 120 -0.18 5.01 10.76
N TRP A 121 0.93 4.69 10.09
CA TRP A 121 1.78 5.70 9.45
C TRP A 121 1.16 6.28 8.16
N TRP A 122 0.54 5.45 7.31
CA TRP A 122 -0.22 5.92 6.16
C TRP A 122 -1.50 6.65 6.59
N GLY A 123 -2.20 6.18 7.62
CA GLY A 123 -3.36 6.86 8.21
C GLY A 123 -3.03 8.30 8.64
N ILE A 124 -1.96 8.48 9.43
CA ILE A 124 -1.48 9.83 9.82
C ILE A 124 -1.03 10.62 8.59
N GLY A 125 -0.32 10.00 7.63
CA GLY A 125 0.11 10.62 6.38
C GLY A 125 -1.03 11.21 5.55
N ILE A 126 -2.15 10.49 5.44
CA ILE A 126 -3.39 10.93 4.78
C ILE A 126 -4.05 12.04 5.59
N VAL A 127 -4.23 11.88 6.91
CA VAL A 127 -4.82 12.92 7.76
C VAL A 127 -4.03 14.24 7.65
N MET A 128 -2.70 14.19 7.62
CA MET A 128 -1.87 15.37 7.35
C MET A 128 -2.15 15.95 5.95
N LEU A 129 -2.09 15.14 4.88
CA LEU A 129 -2.32 15.62 3.50
C LEU A 129 -3.63 16.40 3.35
N THR A 130 -4.64 15.97 4.09
CA THR A 130 -6.01 16.44 4.00
C THR A 130 -6.31 17.60 4.97
N ASN A 131 -5.47 17.80 5.97
CA ASN A 131 -5.43 19.02 6.78
C ASN A 131 -4.67 20.16 6.08
N ALA A 132 -3.81 19.85 5.11
CA ALA A 132 -3.06 20.85 4.34
C ALA A 132 -3.96 21.79 3.52
N THR A 133 -5.19 21.36 3.21
CA THR A 133 -6.08 22.05 2.26
C THR A 133 -6.99 23.11 2.89
N SER A 134 -6.87 23.37 4.21
CA SER A 134 -7.57 24.35 5.05
C SER A 134 -9.11 24.37 5.06
N ILE A 135 -9.77 23.84 4.04
CA ILE A 135 -11.22 23.65 3.94
C ILE A 135 -11.67 22.67 5.03
N ARG A 136 -12.38 23.17 6.05
CA ARG A 136 -13.17 22.32 6.95
C ARG A 136 -14.16 21.53 6.10
N TYR A 137 -14.01 20.21 6.09
CA TYR A 137 -14.84 19.33 5.27
C TYR A 137 -16.22 19.12 5.88
N GLU A 138 -17.05 20.15 5.77
CA GLU A 138 -18.48 19.95 5.58
C GLU A 138 -18.64 19.10 4.31
N ALA A 139 -19.24 17.91 4.39
CA ALA A 139 -19.57 17.11 3.22
C ALA A 139 -20.72 17.79 2.45
N LYS A 140 -20.38 18.77 1.62
CA LYS A 140 -21.32 19.71 0.97
C LYS A 140 -22.20 19.09 -0.10
N LYS A 141 -21.90 17.86 -0.54
CA LYS A 141 -22.73 17.12 -1.51
C LYS A 141 -23.24 15.83 -0.89
N SER A 142 -24.54 15.55 -1.07
CA SER A 142 -25.20 14.32 -0.58
C SER A 142 -24.48 13.04 -1.02
N ARG A 143 -24.00 13.00 -2.27
CA ARG A 143 -23.23 11.87 -2.82
C ARG A 143 -21.97 11.54 -2.02
N GLU A 144 -21.28 12.54 -1.49
CA GLU A 144 -20.06 12.35 -0.71
C GLU A 144 -20.35 11.69 0.65
N LYS A 145 -21.48 12.07 1.29
CA LYS A 145 -21.99 11.39 2.50
C LYS A 145 -22.40 9.94 2.23
N ILE A 146 -22.99 9.68 1.06
CA ILE A 146 -23.36 8.33 0.62
C ILE A 146 -22.10 7.47 0.41
N TYR A 147 -21.08 7.95 -0.31
CA TYR A 147 -19.83 7.19 -0.48
C TYR A 147 -19.09 6.96 0.85
N PHE A 148 -19.07 7.96 1.74
CA PHE A 148 -18.50 7.82 3.09
C PHE A 148 -19.17 6.71 3.91
N LEU A 149 -20.49 6.56 3.85
CA LEU A 149 -21.20 5.50 4.57
C LEU A 149 -21.10 4.15 3.84
N CYS A 150 -21.39 4.12 2.55
CA CYS A 150 -21.56 2.88 1.80
C CYS A 150 -20.25 2.16 1.51
N ILE A 151 -19.13 2.84 1.27
CA ILE A 151 -17.85 2.18 0.92
C ILE A 151 -17.32 1.34 2.09
N PRO A 152 -17.07 1.88 3.29
CA PRO A 152 -16.64 1.07 4.44
C PRO A 152 -17.65 -0.03 4.82
N VAL A 153 -18.96 0.24 4.73
CA VAL A 153 -19.98 -0.77 5.03
C VAL A 153 -19.94 -1.93 4.02
N VAL A 154 -19.85 -1.64 2.71
CA VAL A 154 -19.72 -2.67 1.68
C VAL A 154 -18.40 -3.43 1.82
N MET A 155 -17.28 -2.76 2.09
CA MET A 155 -16.00 -3.42 2.34
C MET A 155 -16.05 -4.34 3.57
N ALA A 156 -16.66 -3.89 4.67
CA ALA A 156 -16.83 -4.70 5.87
C ALA A 156 -17.73 -5.93 5.61
N ILE A 157 -18.83 -5.76 4.87
CA ILE A 157 -19.72 -6.87 4.47
C ILE A 157 -18.97 -7.87 3.58
N VAL A 158 -18.22 -7.40 2.58
CA VAL A 158 -17.42 -8.27 1.68
C VAL A 158 -16.33 -9.01 2.47
N THR A 159 -15.59 -8.30 3.32
CA THR A 159 -14.58 -8.88 4.23
C THR A 159 -15.19 -9.99 5.10
N TYR A 160 -16.31 -9.71 5.76
CA TYR A 160 -17.01 -10.68 6.61
C TYR A 160 -17.52 -11.89 5.81
N ASN A 161 -18.07 -11.69 4.61
CA ASN A 161 -18.58 -12.79 3.80
C ASN A 161 -17.47 -13.69 3.23
N PHE A 162 -16.33 -13.13 2.83
CA PHE A 162 -15.24 -13.92 2.21
C PHE A 162 -14.24 -14.47 3.22
N ILE A 163 -13.75 -13.64 4.15
CA ILE A 163 -12.78 -14.10 5.15
C ILE A 163 -13.50 -14.89 6.24
N PHE A 164 -14.53 -14.31 6.88
CA PHE A 164 -15.14 -14.95 8.05
C PHE A 164 -16.14 -16.07 7.71
N LEU A 165 -17.08 -15.88 6.78
CA LEU A 165 -18.07 -16.92 6.45
C LEU A 165 -17.53 -18.01 5.51
N GLN A 166 -16.80 -17.64 4.45
CA GLN A 166 -16.30 -18.61 3.46
C GLN A 166 -14.98 -19.26 3.87
N ALA A 167 -13.90 -18.48 4.05
CA ALA A 167 -12.59 -19.05 4.33
C ALA A 167 -12.48 -19.67 5.74
N HIS A 168 -13.11 -19.04 6.74
CA HIS A 168 -13.21 -19.51 8.13
C HIS A 168 -14.49 -20.33 8.43
N GLY A 169 -15.29 -20.66 7.42
CA GLY A 169 -16.51 -21.49 7.59
C GLY A 169 -17.56 -20.94 8.57
N GLY A 170 -17.48 -19.66 8.96
CA GLY A 170 -18.41 -19.00 9.89
C GLY A 170 -18.20 -19.32 11.38
N THR A 171 -17.10 -19.95 11.77
CA THR A 171 -16.80 -20.23 13.20
C THR A 171 -15.80 -19.21 13.79
N LEU A 172 -15.82 -19.00 15.11
CA LEU A 172 -14.86 -18.16 15.86
C LEU A 172 -13.95 -18.95 16.81
N LEU A 173 -14.09 -20.28 16.86
CA LEU A 173 -13.37 -21.16 17.79
C LEU A 173 -12.12 -21.71 17.10
N TYR A 174 -10.95 -21.14 17.41
CA TYR A 174 -9.67 -21.50 16.79
C TYR A 174 -8.55 -21.70 17.81
N ASP A 175 -7.64 -22.61 17.46
CA ASP A 175 -6.42 -22.89 18.23
C ASP A 175 -5.42 -21.72 18.26
N ASN A 176 -5.57 -20.74 17.35
CA ASN A 176 -4.69 -19.57 17.26
C ASN A 176 -5.47 -18.24 17.23
N PRO A 177 -5.76 -17.64 18.41
CA PRO A 177 -6.40 -16.33 18.51
C PRO A 177 -5.61 -15.18 17.88
N LEU A 178 -4.28 -15.29 17.74
CA LEU A 178 -3.48 -14.26 17.08
C LEU A 178 -3.76 -14.21 15.58
N LYS A 179 -3.98 -15.35 14.91
CA LYS A 179 -4.40 -15.36 13.49
C LYS A 179 -5.73 -14.63 13.31
N VAL A 180 -6.71 -14.89 14.16
CA VAL A 180 -8.04 -14.23 14.11
C VAL A 180 -7.91 -12.71 14.31
N LEU A 181 -7.05 -12.27 15.24
CA LEU A 181 -6.76 -10.85 15.42
C LEU A 181 -6.13 -10.24 14.16
N THR A 182 -5.15 -10.91 13.56
CA THR A 182 -4.47 -10.45 12.33
C THR A 182 -5.43 -10.38 11.13
N ASP A 183 -6.24 -11.43 10.91
CA ASP A 183 -7.26 -11.50 9.85
C ASP A 183 -8.31 -10.37 9.97
N ILE A 184 -8.50 -9.78 11.16
CA ILE A 184 -9.39 -8.63 11.41
C ILE A 184 -8.63 -7.30 11.25
N VAL A 185 -7.41 -7.20 11.80
CA VAL A 185 -6.62 -5.95 11.84
C VAL A 185 -6.27 -5.44 10.45
N TYR A 186 -5.86 -6.32 9.53
CA TYR A 186 -5.50 -5.92 8.16
C TYR A 186 -6.69 -5.28 7.41
N PRO A 187 -7.83 -5.98 7.17
CA PRO A 187 -8.98 -5.37 6.52
C PRO A 187 -9.57 -4.17 7.26
N LEU A 188 -9.55 -4.14 8.59
CA LEU A 188 -10.02 -2.99 9.37
C LEU A 188 -9.12 -1.76 9.15
N GLY A 189 -7.80 -1.94 9.11
CA GLY A 189 -6.83 -0.91 8.80
C GLY A 189 -7.03 -0.33 7.39
N ASP A 190 -7.22 -1.18 6.40
CA ASP A 190 -7.55 -0.78 5.03
C ASP A 190 -8.88 -0.06 4.92
N ILE A 191 -9.94 -0.55 5.58
CA ILE A 191 -11.25 0.11 5.61
C ILE A 191 -11.14 1.53 6.18
N VAL A 192 -10.38 1.72 7.26
CA VAL A 192 -10.12 3.05 7.83
C VAL A 192 -9.33 3.92 6.85
N ILE A 193 -8.26 3.40 6.25
CA ILE A 193 -7.45 4.13 5.25
C ILE A 193 -8.29 4.54 4.05
N ILE A 194 -9.01 3.62 3.41
CA ILE A 194 -9.80 3.87 2.21
C ILE A 194 -10.97 4.82 2.51
N THR A 195 -11.54 4.76 3.72
CA THR A 195 -12.53 5.76 4.17
C THR A 195 -11.93 7.17 4.25
N LEU A 196 -10.70 7.32 4.79
CA LEU A 196 -9.98 8.59 4.82
C LEU A 196 -9.62 9.09 3.40
N VAL A 197 -9.24 8.18 2.49
CA VAL A 197 -9.00 8.48 1.07
C VAL A 197 -10.27 9.02 0.40
N VAL A 198 -11.39 8.29 0.51
CA VAL A 198 -12.68 8.66 -0.08
C VAL A 198 -13.15 10.02 0.46
N LEU A 199 -13.20 10.18 1.79
CA LEU A 199 -13.67 11.41 2.47
C LEU A 199 -12.96 12.68 2.01
N LYS A 200 -11.68 12.57 1.65
CA LYS A 200 -10.81 13.75 1.55
C LYS A 200 -10.23 13.99 0.17
N SER A 201 -10.20 12.98 -0.70
CA SER A 201 -9.76 13.09 -2.10
C SER A 201 -10.37 14.30 -2.82
N GLY A 202 -11.67 14.53 -2.64
CA GLY A 202 -12.39 15.69 -3.19
C GLY A 202 -11.83 17.06 -2.76
N SER A 203 -11.46 17.23 -1.49
CA SER A 203 -10.81 18.47 -1.02
C SER A 203 -9.36 18.58 -1.49
N VAL A 204 -8.61 17.47 -1.44
CA VAL A 204 -7.21 17.38 -1.87
C VAL A 204 -7.04 17.78 -3.34
N PHE A 205 -7.91 17.29 -4.22
CA PHE A 205 -7.84 17.59 -5.66
C PHE A 205 -8.36 18.98 -6.06
N ASN A 206 -9.12 19.66 -5.19
CA ASN A 206 -9.62 21.02 -5.45
C ASN A 206 -8.65 22.11 -4.94
N PHE A 207 -7.88 21.81 -3.90
CA PHE A 207 -6.88 22.74 -3.33
C PHE A 207 -5.50 22.62 -3.99
N LEU A 208 -5.05 21.40 -4.27
CA LEU A 208 -3.76 21.16 -4.91
C LEU A 208 -3.91 21.27 -6.43
N GLY A 209 -3.24 22.24 -7.02
CA GLY A 209 -3.29 22.50 -8.47
C GLY A 209 -3.00 21.25 -9.31
N GLU A 210 -3.60 21.18 -10.50
CA GLU A 210 -3.80 19.95 -11.30
C GLU A 210 -2.55 19.07 -11.46
N ARG A 211 -1.36 19.67 -11.49
CA ARG A 211 -0.08 18.98 -11.67
C ARG A 211 0.31 18.10 -10.47
N LEU A 212 -0.12 18.45 -9.25
CA LEU A 212 0.04 17.64 -8.04
C LEU A 212 -1.03 16.53 -7.93
N ARG A 213 -2.13 16.65 -8.68
CA ARG A 213 -3.26 15.72 -8.63
C ARG A 213 -2.88 14.30 -9.06
N LEU A 214 -2.08 14.16 -10.13
CA LEU A 214 -1.69 12.85 -10.67
C LEU A 214 -0.77 12.03 -9.72
N PRO A 215 0.32 12.59 -9.15
CA PRO A 215 1.12 11.89 -8.13
C PRO A 215 0.28 11.40 -6.94
N ILE A 216 -0.68 12.22 -6.50
CA ILE A 216 -1.54 11.89 -5.36
C ILE A 216 -2.59 10.84 -5.74
N ILE A 217 -3.23 10.93 -6.92
CA ILE A 217 -4.12 9.86 -7.42
C ILE A 217 -3.36 8.52 -7.46
N ILE A 218 -2.12 8.51 -7.92
CA ILE A 218 -1.29 7.29 -8.00
C ILE A 218 -0.96 6.76 -6.59
N PHE A 219 -0.61 7.62 -5.62
CA PHE A 219 -0.44 7.21 -4.22
C PHE A 219 -1.74 6.60 -3.64
N LEU A 220 -2.88 7.28 -3.83
CA LEU A 220 -4.17 6.86 -3.27
C LEU A 220 -4.69 5.56 -3.93
N LEU A 221 -4.44 5.35 -5.23
CA LEU A 221 -4.71 4.08 -5.91
C LEU A 221 -3.79 2.95 -5.42
N GLY A 222 -2.54 3.26 -5.04
CA GLY A 222 -1.65 2.31 -4.40
C GLY A 222 -2.20 1.76 -3.09
N LEU A 223 -2.85 2.60 -2.27
CA LEU A 223 -3.55 2.17 -1.04
C LEU A 223 -4.74 1.25 -1.37
N VAL A 224 -5.51 1.55 -2.42
CA VAL A 224 -6.64 0.70 -2.84
C VAL A 224 -6.17 -0.65 -3.38
N LEU A 225 -5.03 -0.70 -4.07
CA LEU A 225 -4.40 -1.96 -4.48
C LEU A 225 -3.82 -2.74 -3.29
N ASN A 226 -3.33 -2.06 -2.24
CA ASN A 226 -2.85 -2.72 -1.03
C ASN A 226 -3.98 -3.51 -0.36
N TYR A 227 -5.15 -2.90 -0.16
CA TYR A 227 -6.35 -3.59 0.34
C TYR A 227 -6.74 -4.81 -0.52
N ILE A 228 -6.66 -4.69 -1.85
CA ILE A 228 -6.96 -5.81 -2.75
C ILE A 228 -5.93 -6.95 -2.58
N ALA A 229 -4.66 -6.61 -2.32
CA ALA A 229 -3.62 -7.57 -2.01
C ALA A 229 -3.83 -8.23 -0.65
N ASP A 230 -4.06 -7.45 0.42
CA ASP A 230 -4.28 -7.93 1.79
C ASP A 230 -5.54 -8.81 1.90
N PHE A 231 -6.64 -8.42 1.24
CA PHE A 231 -7.85 -9.24 1.15
C PHE A 231 -7.59 -10.56 0.42
N TYR A 232 -6.91 -10.53 -0.73
CA TYR A 232 -6.62 -11.75 -1.50
C TYR A 232 -5.63 -12.66 -0.77
N PHE A 233 -4.63 -12.08 -0.10
CA PHE A 233 -3.66 -12.79 0.74
C PHE A 233 -4.32 -13.47 1.93
N SER A 234 -5.11 -12.73 2.72
CA SER A 234 -5.79 -13.26 3.91
C SER A 234 -6.78 -14.38 3.55
N TYR A 235 -7.53 -14.20 2.45
CA TYR A 235 -8.40 -15.25 1.92
C TYR A 235 -7.61 -16.49 1.47
N THR A 236 -6.64 -16.34 0.56
CA THR A 236 -5.90 -17.48 -0.01
C THR A 236 -5.01 -18.20 1.00
N THR A 237 -4.44 -17.49 1.98
CA THR A 237 -3.70 -18.11 3.09
C THR A 237 -4.63 -18.94 3.97
N THR A 238 -5.84 -18.43 4.28
CA THR A 238 -6.80 -19.15 5.12
C THR A 238 -7.37 -20.40 4.44
N VAL A 239 -7.57 -20.40 3.11
CA VAL A 239 -7.99 -21.60 2.35
C VAL A 239 -6.84 -22.46 1.82
N GLY A 240 -5.59 -22.22 2.24
CA GLY A 240 -4.43 -23.04 1.83
C GLY A 240 -4.05 -22.96 0.35
N LEU A 241 -4.40 -21.86 -0.34
CA LEU A 241 -4.12 -21.62 -1.75
C LEU A 241 -3.05 -20.54 -2.01
N TYR A 242 -2.56 -19.85 -0.97
CA TYR A 242 -1.43 -18.94 -1.08
C TYR A 242 -0.12 -19.71 -1.36
N TYR A 243 0.77 -19.08 -2.13
CA TYR A 243 2.15 -19.50 -2.38
C TYR A 243 2.96 -18.26 -2.83
N VAL A 244 4.29 -18.31 -2.71
CA VAL A 244 5.12 -17.14 -3.06
C VAL A 244 5.15 -16.97 -4.58
N GLY A 245 4.91 -15.75 -5.06
CA GLY A 245 4.71 -15.44 -6.48
C GLY A 245 3.27 -15.62 -6.98
N SER A 246 2.28 -15.75 -6.07
CA SER A 246 0.86 -15.84 -6.41
C SER A 246 0.24 -14.49 -6.86
N MET A 247 -1.08 -14.47 -7.06
CA MET A 247 -1.78 -13.25 -7.49
C MET A 247 -1.83 -12.15 -6.42
N ALA A 248 -1.70 -12.49 -5.12
CA ALA A 248 -1.54 -11.49 -4.06
C ALA A 248 -0.29 -10.63 -4.31
N ASP A 249 0.82 -11.29 -4.63
CA ASP A 249 2.13 -10.67 -4.82
C ASP A 249 2.16 -9.75 -6.05
N VAL A 250 1.33 -10.03 -7.06
CA VAL A 250 1.08 -9.11 -8.20
C VAL A 250 0.41 -7.81 -7.71
N PHE A 251 -0.61 -7.93 -6.85
CA PHE A 251 -1.28 -6.74 -6.29
C PHE A 251 -0.37 -5.98 -5.31
N PHE A 252 0.38 -6.65 -4.44
CA PHE A 252 1.38 -6.03 -3.56
C PHE A 252 2.46 -5.29 -4.37
N THR A 253 3.04 -5.94 -5.38
CA THR A 253 4.06 -5.35 -6.28
C THR A 253 3.54 -4.07 -6.95
N ALA A 254 2.29 -4.07 -7.41
CA ALA A 254 1.66 -2.89 -7.99
C ALA A 254 1.35 -1.81 -6.95
N ALA A 255 0.83 -2.19 -5.78
CA ALA A 255 0.51 -1.27 -4.68
C ALA A 255 1.75 -0.49 -4.20
N ILE A 256 2.81 -1.19 -3.80
CA ILE A 256 4.03 -0.56 -3.28
C ILE A 256 4.77 0.26 -4.35
N PHE A 257 4.72 -0.15 -5.62
CA PHE A 257 5.23 0.65 -6.73
C PHE A 257 4.44 1.95 -6.89
N MET A 258 3.11 1.91 -6.87
CA MET A 258 2.27 3.10 -7.00
C MET A 258 2.41 4.05 -5.80
N LEU A 259 2.48 3.52 -4.57
CA LEU A 259 2.79 4.30 -3.37
C LEU A 259 4.16 4.99 -3.47
N SER A 260 5.20 4.24 -3.84
CA SER A 260 6.57 4.74 -3.99
C SER A 260 6.70 5.78 -5.10
N LEU A 261 6.09 5.53 -6.26
CA LEU A 261 6.07 6.43 -7.40
C LEU A 261 5.30 7.71 -7.08
N GLY A 262 4.16 7.61 -6.38
CA GLY A 262 3.35 8.75 -5.95
C GLY A 262 4.11 9.71 -5.03
N LEU A 263 4.80 9.20 -4.01
CA LEU A 263 5.66 10.03 -3.15
C LEU A 263 6.91 10.55 -3.87
N SER A 264 7.55 9.73 -4.70
CA SER A 264 8.68 10.17 -5.54
C SER A 264 8.28 11.30 -6.50
N ASN A 265 7.03 11.35 -6.94
CA ASN A 265 6.51 12.40 -7.82
C ASN A 265 5.85 13.58 -7.09
N LEU A 266 5.75 13.59 -5.76
CA LEU A 266 5.18 14.71 -5.01
C LEU A 266 6.28 15.69 -4.55
N HIS A 267 6.75 16.60 -5.41
CA HIS A 267 7.72 17.63 -5.02
C HIS A 267 7.60 18.94 -5.83
N PRO A 268 7.95 20.11 -5.24
CA PRO A 268 7.35 21.40 -5.60
C PRO A 268 7.65 21.91 -7.01
N LYS A 269 8.71 21.42 -7.67
CA LYS A 269 9.05 21.75 -9.07
C LYS A 269 7.92 21.58 -10.09
N LEU A 270 6.93 20.74 -9.78
CA LEU A 270 5.72 20.63 -10.61
C LEU A 270 4.92 21.94 -10.68
N LEU A 271 5.10 22.86 -9.73
CA LEU A 271 4.46 24.19 -9.69
C LEU A 271 5.31 25.30 -10.34
N GLU A 272 6.54 25.01 -10.79
CA GLU A 272 7.50 26.00 -11.30
C GLU A 272 7.47 26.18 -12.83
N ASP A 273 6.89 25.22 -13.57
CA ASP A 273 6.68 25.24 -15.04
C ASP A 273 5.32 25.87 -15.46
#